data_AF-A0A3N0YU00-F1
#
_entry.id   AF-A0A3N0YU00-F1
#
_cell.length_a   1.000
_cell.length_b   1.000
_cell.length_c   1.000
_cell.angle_alpha   90.00
_cell.angle_beta   90.00
_cell.angle_gamma   90.00
#
_symmetry.space_group_name_H-M   'P 1'
#
loop_
_entity.id
_entity.type
_entity.pdbx_description
1 polymer ?
#
loop_
_entity_poly.entity_id
_entity_poly.type
_entity_poly.pdbx_seq_one_letter_code
_entity_poly.pdbx_strand_id
1 'polypeptide(L)'
;MRRCKNCGGTDIDVDQARGDAVCMGCGSVLEDNIIVSEVTFVENSGGGSSAVGQFVAGDSSGTVPSLGGNFHTGVGRESRAATLQNAKRQINHLGHQLQMNQHCLDTAFNFYKMALCKHLTRGRKSSHVIAACLYLVCRTEGTPRIL
;
A
#
# COMPACT_ATOMS: atom_id res chain seq x y z
N MET A 1 8.70 -23.19 7.52
CA MET A 1 9.12 -23.63 8.87
C MET A 1 10.40 -22.88 9.22
N ARG A 2 10.38 -22.03 10.26
CA ARG A 2 11.55 -21.24 10.67
C ARG A 2 12.60 -22.19 11.27
N ARG A 3 13.87 -22.04 10.87
CA ARG A 3 15.00 -22.83 11.37
C ARG A 3 16.08 -21.89 11.89
N CYS A 4 16.71 -22.25 12.99
CA CYS A 4 17.81 -21.49 13.55
C CYS A 4 19.00 -21.50 12.58
N LYS A 5 19.54 -20.32 12.26
CA LYS A 5 20.71 -20.18 11.38
C LYS A 5 22.02 -20.63 12.05
N ASN A 6 22.05 -20.68 13.38
CA ASN A 6 23.24 -20.99 14.16
C ASN A 6 23.39 -22.49 14.47
N CYS A 7 22.30 -23.17 14.89
CA CYS A 7 22.35 -24.60 15.26
C CYS A 7 21.44 -25.50 14.42
N GLY A 8 20.66 -24.96 13.49
CA GLY A 8 19.72 -25.73 12.67
C GLY A 8 18.46 -26.20 13.41
N GLY A 9 18.32 -25.90 14.70
CA GLY A 9 17.16 -26.27 15.51
C GLY A 9 15.85 -25.70 14.98
N THR A 10 14.78 -26.46 15.15
CA THR A 10 13.39 -26.06 14.82
C THR A 10 12.60 -25.56 16.02
N ASP A 11 13.18 -25.65 17.21
CA ASP A 11 12.56 -25.28 18.47
C ASP A 11 12.81 -23.80 18.77
N ILE A 12 11.87 -22.98 18.34
CA ILE A 12 11.92 -21.52 18.41
C ILE A 12 10.76 -21.05 19.28
N ASP A 13 11.11 -20.39 20.39
CA ASP A 13 10.16 -19.69 21.24
C ASP A 13 9.94 -18.28 20.69
N VAL A 14 8.68 -17.83 20.71
CA VAL A 14 8.27 -16.54 20.13
C VAL A 14 7.53 -15.78 21.22
N ASP A 15 8.22 -14.83 21.84
CA ASP A 15 7.62 -13.95 22.84
C ASP A 15 7.00 -12.75 22.13
N GLN A 16 5.68 -12.79 21.96
CA GLN A 16 4.92 -11.68 21.33
C GLN A 16 4.92 -10.41 22.18
N ALA A 17 5.07 -10.50 23.50
CA ALA A 17 5.07 -9.33 24.39
C ALA A 17 6.38 -8.55 24.30
N ARG A 18 7.50 -9.25 24.05
CA ARG A 18 8.81 -8.63 23.81
C ARG A 18 9.10 -8.38 22.33
N GLY A 19 8.47 -9.14 21.44
CA GLY A 19 8.65 -9.02 19.99
C GLY A 19 9.89 -9.75 19.48
N ASP A 20 10.39 -10.73 20.21
CA ASP A 20 11.63 -11.44 19.89
C ASP A 20 11.37 -12.93 19.66
N ALA A 21 12.10 -13.52 18.71
CA ALA A 21 12.09 -14.97 18.46
C ALA A 21 13.43 -15.59 18.84
N VAL A 22 13.44 -16.51 19.81
CA VAL A 22 14.67 -17.09 20.37
C VAL A 22 14.70 -18.60 20.12
N CYS A 23 15.84 -19.12 19.66
CA CYS A 23 16.03 -20.56 19.55
C CYS A 23 16.33 -21.16 20.93
N MET A 24 15.49 -22.08 21.41
CA MET A 24 15.70 -22.73 22.71
C MET A 24 16.88 -23.72 22.71
N GLY A 25 17.31 -24.19 21.53
CA GLY A 25 18.42 -25.13 21.41
C GLY A 25 19.82 -24.51 21.48
N CYS A 26 19.98 -23.21 21.18
CA CYS A 26 21.29 -22.54 21.23
C CYS A 26 21.27 -21.11 21.80
N GLY A 27 20.11 -20.59 22.18
CA GLY A 27 19.96 -19.24 22.73
C GLY A 27 20.09 -18.11 21.71
N SER A 28 20.21 -18.42 20.41
CA SER A 28 20.34 -17.40 19.37
C SER A 28 19.00 -16.71 19.10
N VAL A 29 18.99 -15.38 19.14
CA VAL A 29 17.87 -14.53 18.72
C VAL A 29 17.84 -14.49 17.19
N LEU A 30 16.70 -14.86 16.61
CA LEU A 30 16.50 -14.99 15.16
C LEU A 30 15.87 -13.75 14.53
N GLU A 31 15.04 -13.03 15.28
CA GLU A 31 14.30 -11.85 14.83
C GLU A 31 14.04 -10.96 16.05
N ASP A 32 14.46 -9.69 15.95
CA ASP A 32 14.13 -8.61 16.90
C ASP A 32 13.05 -7.74 16.25
N ASN A 33 11.98 -7.41 16.98
CA ASN A 33 10.82 -6.62 16.51
C ASN A 33 9.94 -7.34 15.47
N ILE A 34 9.30 -8.43 15.88
CA ILE A 34 8.27 -9.11 15.10
C ILE A 34 7.15 -8.12 14.72
N ILE A 35 6.88 -7.98 13.42
CA ILE A 35 5.79 -7.15 12.91
C ILE A 35 4.46 -7.82 13.26
N VAL A 36 3.71 -7.25 14.21
CA VAL A 36 2.36 -7.70 14.57
C VAL A 36 1.32 -6.88 13.80
N SER A 37 0.22 -7.51 13.40
CA SER A 37 -0.88 -6.84 12.67
C SER A 37 -1.85 -6.08 13.58
N GLU A 38 -1.66 -6.15 14.89
CA GLU A 38 -2.52 -5.47 15.87
C GLU A 38 -2.05 -4.03 16.14
N VAL A 39 -3.00 -3.13 16.35
CA VAL A 39 -2.75 -1.72 16.65
C VAL A 39 -3.03 -1.51 18.13
N THR A 40 -1.99 -1.21 18.91
CA THR A 40 -2.12 -0.92 20.34
C THR A 40 -2.38 0.56 20.55
N PHE A 41 -3.36 0.95 21.36
CA PHE A 41 -3.64 2.34 21.69
C PHE A 41 -3.19 2.64 23.12
N VAL A 42 -2.32 3.63 23.30
CA VAL A 42 -1.91 4.14 24.60
C VAL A 42 -2.67 5.44 24.87
N GLU A 43 -3.35 5.50 26.01
CA GLU A 43 -4.01 6.71 26.48
C GLU A 43 -2.98 7.62 27.14
N ASN A 44 -2.76 8.81 26.58
CA ASN A 44 -1.88 9.81 27.17
C ASN A 44 -2.64 10.54 28.29
N SER A 45 -1.91 10.99 29.32
CA SER A 45 -2.47 11.61 30.55
C SER A 45 -3.33 12.87 30.32
N GLY A 46 -3.42 13.36 29.07
CA GLY A 46 -4.31 14.43 28.63
C GLY A 46 -5.61 13.96 27.96
N GLY A 47 -6.00 12.68 28.07
CA GLY A 47 -7.25 12.15 27.51
C GLY A 47 -7.24 11.89 26.00
N GLY A 48 -6.06 11.85 25.38
CA GLY A 48 -5.88 11.52 23.97
C GLY A 48 -5.34 10.11 23.80
N SER A 49 -5.94 9.30 22.93
CA SER A 49 -5.43 7.97 22.57
C SER A 49 -4.43 8.09 21.41
N SER A 50 -3.22 7.55 21.58
CA SER A 50 -2.19 7.45 20.53
C SER A 50 -1.99 6.01 20.13
N ALA A 51 -2.02 5.71 18.82
CA ALA A 51 -1.69 4.39 18.32
C ALA A 51 -0.17 4.17 18.37
N VAL A 52 0.27 3.08 19.00
CA VAL A 52 1.66 2.66 19.08
C VAL A 52 1.92 1.67 17.96
N GLY A 53 2.78 2.06 17.01
CA GLY A 53 3.21 1.21 15.91
C GLY A 53 3.77 2.01 14.74
N GLN A 54 4.64 1.39 13.95
CA GLN A 54 5.15 1.98 12.71
C GLN A 54 4.27 1.53 11.54
N PHE A 55 3.59 2.47 10.88
CA PHE A 55 2.79 2.14 9.69
C PHE A 55 3.71 1.82 8.49
N VAL A 56 3.68 0.57 8.03
CA VAL A 56 4.42 0.12 6.86
C VAL A 56 3.46 0.06 5.67
N ALA A 57 3.70 0.88 4.64
CA ALA A 57 2.86 0.91 3.45
C ALA A 57 3.36 -0.11 2.42
N GLY A 58 2.45 -0.91 1.85
CA GLY A 58 2.79 -1.93 0.85
C GLY A 58 3.34 -1.38 -0.47
N ASP A 59 3.30 -0.06 -0.70
CA ASP A 59 3.78 0.61 -1.92
C ASP A 59 5.00 1.53 -1.72
N SER A 60 5.56 1.62 -0.50
CA SER A 60 6.77 2.42 -0.27
C SER A 60 8.02 1.61 -0.59
N SER A 61 8.56 1.83 -1.80
CA SER A 61 9.97 1.56 -2.08
C SER A 61 10.82 2.47 -1.19
N GLY A 62 11.31 1.92 -0.08
CA GLY A 62 12.39 2.48 0.73
C GLY A 62 12.12 3.85 1.36
N THR A 63 11.60 3.86 2.59
CA THR A 63 11.88 4.99 3.50
C THR A 63 12.29 4.40 4.84
N VAL A 64 13.60 4.35 5.04
CA VAL A 64 14.21 4.15 6.35
C VAL A 64 13.70 5.25 7.29
N PRO A 65 13.22 4.94 8.51
CA PRO A 65 13.04 5.96 9.53
C PRO A 65 14.45 6.30 10.03
N SER A 66 15.04 7.37 9.49
CA SER A 66 16.24 7.94 10.07
C SER A 66 15.85 8.61 11.39
N LEU A 67 16.23 7.97 12.49
CA LEU A 67 16.14 8.52 13.83
C LEU A 67 16.89 9.87 13.88
N GLY A 68 16.15 10.96 14.09
CA GLY A 68 16.70 12.29 14.31
C GLY A 68 16.96 13.10 13.04
N GLY A 69 15.92 13.75 12.50
CA GLY A 69 16.10 14.73 11.43
C GLY A 69 14.80 15.45 11.06
N ASN A 70 14.68 16.71 11.46
CA ASN A 70 13.64 17.65 11.06
C ASN A 70 13.62 17.90 9.53
N PHE A 71 13.01 17.03 8.71
CA PHE A 71 12.80 17.33 7.29
C PHE A 71 11.43 16.91 6.73
N HIS A 72 10.79 17.89 6.12
CA HIS A 72 9.55 17.88 5.34
C HIS A 72 9.52 16.75 4.30
N THR A 73 8.72 15.71 4.53
CA THR A 73 8.49 14.65 3.50
C THR A 73 7.01 14.23 3.36
N GLY A 74 6.06 15.00 3.89
CA GLY A 74 4.62 14.73 3.75
C GLY A 74 3.98 15.20 2.44
N VAL A 75 4.59 16.12 1.70
CA VAL A 75 3.92 16.88 0.60
C VAL A 75 3.68 16.03 -0.66
N GLY A 76 4.40 14.92 -0.85
CA GLY A 76 4.25 14.06 -2.04
C GLY A 76 3.14 13.02 -1.95
N ARG A 77 2.87 12.50 -0.75
CA ARG A 77 1.95 11.36 -0.55
C ARG A 77 0.49 11.78 -0.66
N GLU A 78 0.16 12.92 -0.07
CA GLU A 78 -1.17 13.51 -0.15
C GLU A 78 -1.51 13.93 -1.60
N SER A 79 -0.55 14.52 -2.31
CA SER A 79 -0.70 14.91 -3.72
C SER A 79 -1.04 13.73 -4.64
N ARG A 80 -0.38 12.58 -4.43
CA ARG A 80 -0.65 11.35 -5.19
C ARG A 80 -2.02 10.76 -4.84
N ALA A 81 -2.36 10.71 -3.56
CA ALA A 81 -3.66 10.21 -3.09
C ALA A 81 -4.82 11.06 -3.65
N ALA A 82 -4.69 12.39 -3.61
CA ALA A 82 -5.66 13.31 -4.21
C ALA A 82 -5.80 13.12 -5.72
N THR A 83 -4.68 12.92 -6.44
CA THR A 83 -4.69 12.63 -7.88
C THR A 83 -5.46 11.33 -8.19
N LEU A 84 -5.25 10.28 -7.40
CA LEU A 84 -5.95 9.01 -7.54
C LEU A 84 -7.44 9.14 -7.24
N GLN A 85 -7.81 9.88 -6.19
CA GLN A 85 -9.22 10.12 -5.85
C GLN A 85 -9.94 10.93 -6.94
N ASN A 86 -9.27 11.93 -7.51
CA ASN A 86 -9.80 12.72 -8.64
C ASN A 86 -10.00 11.85 -9.88
N ALA A 87 -9.01 11.00 -10.21
CA ALA A 87 -9.12 10.07 -11.33
C ALA A 87 -10.23 9.05 -11.12
N LYS A 88 -10.38 8.48 -9.91
CA LYS A 88 -11.45 7.53 -9.58
C LYS A 88 -12.82 8.15 -9.83
N ARG A 89 -13.05 9.39 -9.38
CA ARG A 89 -14.31 10.12 -9.62
C ARG A 89 -14.60 10.28 -11.11
N GLN A 90 -13.61 10.68 -11.90
CA GLN A 90 -13.80 10.86 -13.35
C GLN A 90 -14.02 9.54 -14.10
N ILE A 91 -13.28 8.47 -13.75
CA ILE A 91 -13.47 7.14 -14.31
C ILE A 91 -14.89 6.64 -14.05
N ASN A 92 -15.40 6.80 -12.83
CA ASN A 92 -16.78 6.41 -12.51
C ASN A 92 -17.79 7.26 -13.28
N HIS A 93 -17.59 8.59 -13.35
CA HIS A 93 -18.47 9.48 -14.10
C HIS A 93 -18.59 9.10 -15.59
N LEU A 94 -17.47 9.01 -16.30
CA LEU A 94 -17.46 8.63 -17.72
C LEU A 94 -17.93 7.18 -17.92
N GLY A 95 -17.50 6.27 -17.04
CA GLY A 95 -17.84 4.86 -17.10
C GLY A 95 -19.33 4.57 -16.95
N HIS A 96 -20.01 5.27 -16.04
CA HIS A 96 -21.46 5.16 -15.89
C HIS A 96 -22.21 5.75 -17.09
N GLN A 97 -21.72 6.84 -17.69
CA GLN A 97 -22.28 7.37 -18.95
C GLN A 97 -22.17 6.37 -20.11
N LEU A 98 -21.07 5.60 -20.15
CA LEU A 98 -20.86 4.49 -21.09
C LEU A 98 -21.58 3.20 -20.68
N GLN A 99 -22.34 3.23 -19.56
CA GLN A 99 -23.07 2.09 -18.99
C GLN A 99 -22.16 0.86 -18.78
N MET A 100 -20.92 1.08 -18.36
CA MET A 100 -19.96 0.02 -18.03
C MET A 100 -20.28 -0.59 -16.66
N ASN A 101 -19.97 -1.88 -16.51
CA ASN A 101 -20.13 -2.58 -15.23
C ASN A 101 -19.08 -2.11 -14.20
N GLN A 102 -19.39 -2.17 -12.91
CA GLN A 102 -18.51 -1.74 -11.82
C GLN A 102 -17.15 -2.46 -11.86
N HIS A 103 -17.16 -3.76 -12.16
CA HIS A 103 -15.95 -4.56 -12.33
C HIS A 103 -15.00 -3.99 -13.40
N CYS A 104 -15.54 -3.50 -14.52
CA CYS A 104 -14.75 -2.88 -15.57
C CYS A 104 -14.16 -1.53 -15.11
N LEU A 105 -14.90 -0.76 -14.31
CA LEU A 105 -14.44 0.53 -13.77
C LEU A 105 -13.30 0.35 -12.76
N ASP A 106 -13.38 -0.66 -11.89
CA ASP A 106 -12.30 -0.97 -10.95
C ASP A 106 -11.04 -1.45 -11.68
N THR A 107 -11.20 -2.26 -12.73
CA THR A 107 -10.09 -2.67 -13.60
C THR A 107 -9.46 -1.47 -14.33
N ALA A 108 -10.27 -0.55 -14.85
CA ALA A 108 -9.77 0.68 -15.50
C ALA A 108 -9.00 1.56 -14.51
N PHE A 109 -9.48 1.66 -13.26
CA PHE A 109 -8.79 2.37 -12.20
C PHE A 109 -7.46 1.70 -11.81
N ASN A 110 -7.39 0.37 -11.84
CA ASN A 110 -6.12 -0.36 -11.64
C ASN A 110 -5.10 -0.04 -12.74
N PHE A 111 -5.51 0.03 -14.02
CA PHE A 111 -4.64 0.49 -15.11
C PHE A 111 -4.15 1.92 -14.90
N TYR A 112 -5.02 2.83 -14.46
CA TYR A 112 -4.63 4.21 -14.15
C TYR A 112 -3.60 4.27 -13.01
N LYS A 113 -3.77 3.49 -11.94
CA LYS A 113 -2.79 3.38 -10.84
C LYS A 113 -1.41 2.97 -11.36
N MET A 114 -1.35 1.95 -12.22
CA MET A 114 -0.09 1.49 -12.83
C MET A 114 0.54 2.57 -13.73
N ALA A 115 -0.26 3.25 -14.54
CA ALA A 115 0.21 4.35 -15.39
C ALA A 115 0.78 5.50 -14.56
N LEU A 116 0.16 5.83 -13.42
CA LEU A 116 0.65 6.84 -12.49
C LEU A 116 1.93 6.40 -11.77
N CYS A 117 2.09 5.12 -11.41
CA CYS A 117 3.34 4.59 -10.86
C CYS A 117 4.51 4.70 -11.86
N LYS A 118 4.25 4.45 -13.14
CA LYS A 118 5.26 4.51 -14.21
C LYS A 118 5.43 5.91 -14.81
N HIS A 119 4.87 6.95 -14.19
CA HIS A 119 4.90 8.33 -14.66
C HIS A 119 4.37 8.57 -16.09
N LEU A 120 3.52 7.68 -16.61
CA LEU A 120 2.93 7.78 -17.96
C LEU A 120 1.84 8.86 -18.07
N THR A 121 1.44 9.44 -16.93
CA THR A 121 0.46 10.53 -16.82
C THR A 121 1.10 11.92 -16.93
N ARG A 122 2.42 12.04 -16.80
CA ARG A 122 3.12 13.33 -16.76
C ARG A 122 3.10 14.01 -18.13
N GLY A 123 2.68 15.28 -18.18
CA GLY A 123 2.62 16.07 -19.42
C GLY A 123 1.42 15.75 -20.33
N ARG A 124 0.50 14.88 -19.90
CA ARG A 124 -0.74 14.55 -20.63
C ARG A 124 -1.95 15.02 -19.84
N LYS A 125 -3.00 15.46 -20.55
CA LYS A 125 -4.28 15.77 -19.90
C LYS A 125 -4.84 14.49 -19.26
N SER A 126 -5.26 14.59 -18.00
CA SER A 126 -5.81 13.46 -17.24
C SER A 126 -6.97 12.76 -17.97
N SER A 127 -7.83 13.54 -18.64
CA SER A 127 -8.95 13.05 -19.44
C SER A 127 -8.53 12.06 -20.53
N HIS A 128 -7.43 12.31 -21.24
CA HIS A 128 -6.92 11.39 -22.28
C HIS A 128 -6.42 10.08 -21.68
N VAL A 129 -5.75 10.14 -20.53
CA VAL A 129 -5.25 8.93 -19.86
C VAL A 129 -6.43 8.09 -19.35
N ILE A 130 -7.43 8.74 -18.76
CA ILE A 130 -8.66 8.09 -18.29
C ILE A 130 -9.40 7.42 -19.45
N ALA A 131 -9.58 8.12 -20.57
CA ALA A 131 -10.22 7.55 -21.77
C ALA A 131 -9.44 6.35 -22.31
N ALA A 132 -8.11 6.42 -22.36
CA ALA A 132 -7.27 5.30 -22.80
C ALA A 132 -7.38 4.08 -21.85
N CYS A 133 -7.44 4.29 -20.54
CA CYS A 133 -7.63 3.21 -19.57
C CYS A 133 -9.02 2.55 -19.70
N LEU A 134 -10.08 3.34 -19.91
CA LEU A 134 -11.43 2.82 -20.16
C LEU A 134 -11.49 2.02 -21.46
N TYR A 135 -10.92 2.57 -22.55
CA TYR A 135 -10.83 1.89 -23.85
C TYR A 135 -10.11 0.54 -23.75
N LEU A 136 -9.00 0.48 -23.00
CA LEU A 136 -8.25 -0.76 -22.81
C LEU A 136 -9.13 -1.85 -22.18
N VAL A 137 -9.92 -1.50 -21.16
CA VAL A 137 -10.83 -2.46 -20.49
C VAL A 137 -11.98 -2.88 -21.39
N CYS A 138 -12.61 -1.94 -22.11
CA CYS A 138 -13.65 -2.27 -23.08
C CYS A 138 -13.15 -3.29 -24.12
N ARG A 139 -11.88 -3.13 -24.55
CA ARG A 139 -11.24 -4.04 -25.50
C ARG A 139 -10.93 -5.42 -24.93
N THR A 140 -10.51 -5.51 -23.65
CA THR A 140 -10.18 -6.79 -23.01
C THR A 140 -11.42 -7.61 -22.66
N GLU A 141 -12.51 -6.96 -22.25
CA GLU A 141 -13.75 -7.64 -21.84
C GLU A 141 -14.64 -8.06 -23.04
N GLY A 142 -14.19 -7.83 -24.28
CA GLY A 142 -14.90 -8.27 -25.48
C GLY A 142 -16.30 -7.66 -25.64
N THR A 143 -16.62 -6.58 -24.93
CA THR A 143 -17.83 -5.78 -25.12
C THR A 143 -17.45 -4.57 -25.98
N PRO A 144 -17.67 -4.63 -27.32
CA PRO A 144 -17.37 -3.52 -28.21
C PRO A 144 -18.43 -2.42 -28.02
N ARG A 145 -18.41 -1.76 -26.87
CA ARG A 145 -19.02 -0.44 -26.70
C ARG A 145 -18.03 0.55 -27.28
N ILE A 146 -18.12 0.66 -28.59
CA ILE A 146 -17.33 1.46 -29.52
C ILE A 146 -16.84 2.80 -28.96
N LEU A 147 -15.53 3.02 -29.07
CA LEU A 147 -14.88 4.29 -29.35
C LEU A 147 -13.78 4.03 -30.39
#